data_AF-A0A2K8P696-F1
#
_entry.id   AF-A0A2K8P696-F1
#
_cell.length_a   1.000
_cell.length_b   1.000
_cell.length_c   1.000
_cell.angle_alpha   90.00
_cell.angle_beta   90.00
_cell.angle_gamma   90.00
#
_symmetry.space_group_name_H-M   'P 1'
#
loop_
_entity.id
_entity.type
_entity.pdbx_description
1 polymer ?
#
loop_
_entity_poly.entity_id
_entity_poly.type
_entity_poly.pdbx_seq_one_letter_code
_entity_poly.pdbx_strand_id
1 'polypeptide(L)'
;MAELGDEAAAWHDRVAEQVIRLGPAKVIGIGSGHMDRMLTTITAAGLTAAKASEGVPLIEEITRVLKPGDVVLVKGANALGLEAVARELAGMPTP
;
A
#
# COMPACT_ATOMS: atom_id res chain seq x y z
N MET A 1 -4.24 8.54 2.39
CA MET A 1 -4.32 9.24 3.70
C MET A 1 -5.54 10.15 3.68
N ALA A 2 -6.20 10.39 4.81
CA ALA A 2 -7.41 11.23 4.88
C ALA A 2 -7.13 12.52 5.68
N GLU A 3 -8.02 13.52 5.54
CA GLU A 3 -7.99 14.77 6.32
C GLU A 3 -6.71 15.62 6.16
N LEU A 4 -6.08 15.60 4.99
CA LEU A 4 -4.83 16.36 4.73
C LEU A 4 -5.02 17.67 3.96
N GLY A 5 -6.23 17.93 3.43
CA GLY A 5 -6.52 19.12 2.64
C GLY A 5 -5.49 19.37 1.53
N ASP A 6 -5.06 20.63 1.40
CA ASP A 6 -4.10 21.07 0.38
C ASP A 6 -2.69 20.46 0.55
N GLU A 7 -2.35 19.96 1.75
CA GLU A 7 -1.07 19.33 2.02
C GLU A 7 -1.01 17.86 1.59
N ALA A 8 -2.13 17.28 1.12
CA ALA A 8 -2.20 15.86 0.77
C ALA A 8 -1.09 15.44 -0.18
N ALA A 9 -0.79 16.26 -1.19
CA ALA A 9 0.27 16.02 -2.16
C ALA A 9 1.65 15.88 -1.48
N ALA A 10 2.05 16.87 -0.69
CA ALA A 10 3.36 16.90 -0.04
C ALA A 10 3.54 15.74 0.94
N TRP A 11 2.48 15.35 1.65
CA TRP A 11 2.53 14.20 2.55
C TRP A 11 2.68 12.88 1.81
N HIS A 12 2.03 12.69 0.65
CA HIS A 12 2.25 11.46 -0.15
C HIS A 12 3.67 11.40 -0.70
N ASP A 13 4.27 12.54 -1.07
CA ASP A 13 5.66 12.58 -1.53
C ASP A 13 6.65 12.20 -0.41
N ARG A 14 6.44 12.72 0.81
CA ARG A 14 7.23 12.33 1.99
C ARG A 14 7.13 10.83 2.27
N VAL A 15 5.94 10.23 2.15
CA VAL A 15 5.80 8.78 2.33
C VAL A 15 6.54 8.02 1.23
N ALA A 16 6.52 8.50 -0.03
CA ALA A 16 7.30 7.91 -1.11
C ALA A 16 8.80 7.89 -0.77
N GLU A 17 9.35 9.00 -0.27
CA GLU A 17 10.75 9.10 0.17
C GLU A 17 11.09 8.09 1.28
N GLN A 18 10.19 7.92 2.27
CA GLN A 18 10.37 6.92 3.32
C GLN A 18 10.36 5.49 2.77
N VAL A 19 9.43 5.18 1.86
CA VAL A 19 9.34 3.86 1.22
C VAL A 19 10.60 3.56 0.40
N ILE A 20 11.08 4.53 -0.37
CA ILE A 20 12.32 4.40 -1.16
C ILE A 20 13.51 4.13 -0.23
N ARG A 21 13.64 4.87 0.88
CA ARG A 21 14.71 4.66 1.85
C ARG A 21 14.64 3.27 2.50
N LEU A 22 13.45 2.80 2.83
CA LEU A 22 13.26 1.50 3.49
C LEU A 22 13.49 0.32 2.53
N GLY A 23 13.26 0.52 1.22
CA GLY A 23 13.53 -0.50 0.21
C GLY A 23 12.71 -1.79 0.35
N PRO A 24 11.37 -1.75 0.53
CA PRO A 24 10.58 -2.97 0.55
C PRO A 24 10.66 -3.70 -0.80
N ALA A 25 10.59 -5.02 -0.77
CA ALA A 25 10.65 -5.85 -1.97
C ALA A 25 9.48 -5.58 -2.94
N LYS A 26 8.31 -5.21 -2.41
CA LYS A 26 7.13 -4.85 -3.20
C LYS A 26 6.24 -3.84 -2.48
N VAL A 27 5.64 -2.93 -3.24
CA VAL A 27 4.62 -1.97 -2.77
C VAL A 27 3.34 -2.18 -3.58
N ILE A 28 2.20 -2.26 -2.90
CA ILE A 28 0.87 -2.33 -3.51
C ILE A 28 0.07 -1.11 -3.04
N GLY A 29 -0.33 -0.25 -3.98
CA GLY A 29 -1.04 0.99 -3.71
C GLY A 29 -2.53 0.92 -4.00
N ILE A 30 -3.35 1.56 -3.16
CA ILE A 30 -4.81 1.65 -3.31
C ILE A 30 -5.22 3.12 -3.28
N GLY A 31 -6.12 3.50 -4.17
CA GLY A 31 -6.60 4.87 -4.34
C GLY A 31 -6.28 5.42 -5.71
N SER A 32 -6.37 6.74 -5.86
CA SER A 32 -6.17 7.45 -7.14
C SER A 32 -5.36 8.72 -6.95
N GLY A 33 -4.92 9.33 -8.05
CA GLY A 33 -4.31 10.65 -8.09
C GLY A 33 -2.96 10.70 -7.36
N HIS A 34 -2.99 11.03 -6.06
CA HIS A 34 -1.78 11.05 -5.22
C HIS A 34 -1.13 9.66 -5.08
N MET A 35 -1.94 8.58 -5.04
CA MET A 35 -1.39 7.22 -5.01
C MET A 35 -0.67 6.89 -6.31
N ASP A 36 -1.25 7.23 -7.47
CA ASP A 36 -0.65 6.95 -8.77
C ASP A 36 0.69 7.69 -8.93
N ARG A 37 0.76 8.95 -8.47
CA ARG A 37 2.00 9.72 -8.41
C ARG A 37 3.04 9.07 -7.51
N MET A 38 2.65 8.70 -6.28
CA MET A 38 3.55 8.05 -5.32
C MET A 38 4.14 6.75 -5.87
N LEU A 39 3.31 5.88 -6.48
CA LEU A 39 3.77 4.63 -7.10
C LEU A 39 4.74 4.91 -8.26
N THR A 40 4.46 5.91 -9.10
CA THR A 40 5.35 6.33 -10.19
C THR A 40 6.73 6.74 -9.66
N THR A 41 6.77 7.55 -8.59
CA THR A 41 8.01 7.98 -7.93
C THR A 41 8.80 6.80 -7.37
N ILE A 42 8.13 5.86 -6.71
CA ILE A 42 8.75 4.66 -6.13
C ILE A 42 9.34 3.76 -7.24
N THR A 43 8.60 3.56 -8.33
CA THR A 43 9.06 2.77 -9.48
C THR A 43 10.25 3.44 -10.18
N ALA A 44 10.22 4.77 -10.34
CA ALA A 44 11.33 5.52 -10.92
C ALA A 44 12.62 5.43 -10.08
N ALA A 45 12.50 5.19 -8.77
CA ALA A 45 13.62 4.92 -7.88
C ALA A 45 14.11 3.45 -7.92
N GLY A 46 13.53 2.61 -8.79
CA GLY A 46 13.96 1.23 -9.03
C GLY A 46 13.30 0.16 -8.14
N LEU A 47 12.31 0.54 -7.33
CA LEU A 47 11.56 -0.42 -6.51
C LEU A 47 10.39 -1.02 -7.29
N THR A 48 9.95 -2.21 -6.88
CA THR A 48 8.75 -2.83 -7.47
C THR A 48 7.50 -2.26 -6.79
N ALA A 49 6.75 -1.44 -7.52
CA ALA A 49 5.48 -0.88 -7.04
C ALA A 49 4.36 -1.04 -8.08
N ALA A 50 3.16 -1.38 -7.62
CA ALA A 50 1.99 -1.53 -8.47
C ALA A 50 0.73 -1.03 -7.79
N LYS A 51 -0.25 -0.60 -8.59
CA LYS A 51 -1.60 -0.33 -8.11
C LYS A 51 -2.36 -1.65 -7.97
N ALA A 52 -3.20 -1.77 -6.95
CA ALA A 52 -4.13 -2.89 -6.82
C ALA A 52 -5.07 -2.94 -8.04
N SER A 53 -5.38 -4.14 -8.49
CA SER A 53 -6.18 -4.40 -9.67
C SER A 53 -7.66 -4.15 -9.37
N GLU A 54 -8.36 -3.47 -10.28
CA GLU A 54 -9.79 -3.26 -10.14
C GLU A 54 -10.55 -4.59 -10.20
N GLY A 55 -11.50 -4.78 -9.28
CA GLY A 55 -12.35 -5.98 -9.23
C GLY A 55 -11.67 -7.24 -8.67
N VAL A 56 -10.39 -7.18 -8.31
CA VAL A 56 -9.68 -8.29 -7.65
C VAL A 56 -9.61 -8.06 -6.14
N PRO A 57 -9.95 -9.05 -5.30
CA PRO A 57 -9.75 -8.92 -3.86
C PRO A 57 -8.28 -8.68 -3.53
N LEU A 58 -7.99 -7.65 -2.75
CA LEU A 58 -6.61 -7.29 -2.40
C LEU A 58 -5.86 -8.45 -1.73
N ILE A 59 -6.55 -9.24 -0.89
CA ILE A 59 -5.96 -10.40 -0.24
C ILE A 59 -5.44 -11.43 -1.26
N GLU A 60 -6.15 -11.63 -2.37
CA GLU A 60 -5.76 -12.55 -3.43
C GLU A 60 -4.48 -12.05 -4.12
N GLU A 61 -4.38 -10.74 -4.38
CA GLU A 61 -3.16 -10.16 -4.95
C GLU A 61 -1.95 -10.28 -4.03
N ILE A 62 -2.15 -10.03 -2.72
CA ILE A 62 -1.08 -10.12 -1.73
C ILE A 62 -0.62 -11.58 -1.59
N THR A 63 -1.54 -12.51 -1.40
CA THR A 63 -1.21 -13.94 -1.16
C THR A 63 -0.52 -14.60 -2.35
N ARG A 64 -0.78 -14.14 -3.59
CA ARG A 64 -0.06 -14.61 -4.79
C ARG A 64 1.44 -14.30 -4.79
N VAL A 65 1.89 -13.29 -4.04
CA VAL A 65 3.29 -12.87 -4.02
C VAL A 65 4.02 -13.16 -2.72
N LEU A 66 3.29 -13.42 -1.64
CA LEU A 66 3.88 -13.73 -0.34
C LEU A 66 4.55 -15.10 -0.31
N LYS A 67 5.65 -15.16 0.44
CA LYS A 67 6.38 -16.36 0.78
C LYS A 67 6.45 -16.52 2.30
N PRO A 68 6.61 -17.75 2.82
CA PRO A 68 6.87 -17.96 4.24
C PRO A 68 8.08 -17.13 4.71
N GLY A 69 7.88 -16.36 5.78
CA GLY A 69 8.91 -15.47 6.34
C GLY A 69 8.85 -14.02 5.87
N ASP A 70 8.01 -13.69 4.87
CA ASP A 70 7.79 -12.30 4.47
C ASP A 70 7.13 -11.48 5.59
N VAL A 71 7.49 -10.19 5.65
CA VAL A 71 6.90 -9.22 6.57
C VAL A 71 6.02 -8.27 5.78
N VAL A 72 4.77 -8.10 6.22
CA VAL A 72 3.78 -7.24 5.56
C VAL A 72 3.37 -6.10 6.47
N LEU A 73 3.42 -4.87 5.95
CA LEU A 73 2.86 -3.69 6.59
C LEU A 73 1.60 -3.24 5.83
N VAL A 74 0.46 -3.25 6.51
CA VAL A 74 -0.81 -2.73 5.97
C VAL A 74 -1.08 -1.34 6.56
N LYS A 75 -1.28 -0.35 5.70
CA LYS A 75 -1.54 1.04 6.12
C LYS A 75 -2.50 1.75 5.18
N GLY A 76 -3.49 2.44 5.75
CA GLY A 76 -4.44 3.27 5.03
C GLY A 76 -5.27 4.11 5.98
N ALA A 77 -6.17 4.94 5.42
CA ALA A 77 -7.22 5.57 6.20
C ALA A 77 -8.31 4.53 6.54
N ASN A 78 -9.01 4.68 7.67
CA ASN A 78 -10.03 3.72 8.11
C ASN A 78 -11.13 3.50 7.06
N ALA A 79 -11.50 4.54 6.31
CA ALA A 79 -12.49 4.47 5.23
C ALA A 79 -12.13 3.49 4.10
N LEU A 80 -10.86 3.07 3.99
CA LEU A 80 -10.42 2.06 3.01
C LEU A 80 -10.65 0.61 3.48
N GLY A 81 -11.05 0.39 4.74
CA GLY A 81 -11.37 -0.95 5.25
C GLY A 81 -10.20 -1.93 5.29
N LEU A 82 -8.95 -1.45 5.21
CA LEU A 82 -7.76 -2.33 5.14
C LEU A 82 -7.51 -3.15 6.41
N GLU A 83 -8.21 -2.86 7.50
CA GLU A 83 -8.18 -3.68 8.71
C GLU A 83 -8.62 -5.12 8.44
N ALA A 84 -9.66 -5.33 7.62
CA ALA A 84 -10.13 -6.67 7.27
C ALA A 84 -9.03 -7.50 6.60
N VAL A 85 -8.30 -6.89 5.66
CA VAL A 85 -7.17 -7.52 4.97
C VAL A 85 -6.03 -7.83 5.95
N ALA A 86 -5.71 -6.89 6.85
CA ALA A 86 -4.67 -7.11 7.84
C ALA A 86 -5.02 -8.27 8.80
N ARG A 87 -6.28 -8.38 9.22
CA ARG A 87 -6.78 -9.47 10.07
C ARG A 87 -6.69 -10.81 9.35
N GLU A 88 -7.14 -10.87 8.11
CA GLU A 88 -7.10 -12.09 7.30
C GLU A 88 -5.66 -12.59 7.11
N LEU A 89 -4.73 -11.68 6.76
CA LEU A 89 -3.31 -12.01 6.65
C LEU A 89 -2.70 -12.53 7.96
N ALA A 90 -3.15 -12.00 9.10
CA ALA A 90 -2.68 -12.40 10.42
C ALA A 90 -3.39 -13.66 10.97
N GLY A 91 -4.33 -14.25 10.23
CA GLY A 91 -5.16 -15.36 10.72
C GLY A 91 -6.05 -14.97 11.91
N MET A 92 -6.36 -13.67 12.05
CA MET A 92 -7.21 -13.16 13.12
C MET A 92 -8.68 -13.19 12.68
N PRO A 93 -9.61 -13.47 13.61
CA PRO A 93 -11.03 -13.39 13.31
C PRO A 93 -11.44 -11.95 12.92
N THR A 94 -12.29 -11.87 11.90
CA THR A 94 -13.02 -10.65 11.51
C THR A 94 -14.11 -10.37 12.57
N PRO A 95 -14.28 -9.11 13.03
CA PRO A 95 -15.33 -8.76 13.98
C PRO A 95 -16.75 -9.00 13.46
#